data_AF-A0A6N7BFG0-F1
#
_entry.id   AF-A0A6N7BFG0-F1
#
_cell.length_a   1.000
_cell.length_b   1.000
_cell.length_c   1.000
_cell.angle_alpha   90.00
_cell.angle_beta   90.00
_cell.angle_gamma   90.00
#
_symmetry.space_group_name_H-M   'P 1'
#
loop_
_entity.id
_entity.type
_entity.pdbx_description
1 polymer ?
#
loop_
_entity_poly.entity_id
_entity_poly.type
_entity_poly.pdbx_seq_one_letter_code
_entity_poly.pdbx_strand_id
1 'polypeptide(L)'
;MAKKFYLLLIGIMLFGLNAFAQSEIETKSTPSFSLETVVANKYAWRGILYDQGFVIQPTLGVEYKNWTLQLWGNIAAVEEDGFAKNHELDYLLQYTFEFGDLTLSPFLQLYTYPDKDEDSALELSLACDYNIGAFTISSILS
;
A
#
# COMPACT_ATOMS: atom_id res chain seq x y z
N MET A 1 -2.93 -11.75 -25.06
CA MET A 1 -2.57 -12.61 -23.91
C MET A 1 -2.95 -11.98 -22.56
N ALA A 2 -2.77 -10.67 -22.35
CA ALA A 2 -3.07 -9.99 -21.08
C ALA A 2 -4.52 -10.12 -20.55
N LYS A 3 -5.56 -10.07 -21.40
CA LYS A 3 -6.97 -10.15 -20.95
C LYS A 3 -7.36 -11.48 -20.29
N LYS A 4 -6.66 -12.58 -20.62
CA LYS A 4 -6.92 -13.90 -20.00
C LYS A 4 -6.25 -14.04 -18.62
N PHE A 5 -5.24 -13.22 -18.34
CA PHE A 5 -4.52 -13.20 -17.07
C PHE A 5 -5.36 -12.53 -15.96
N TYR A 6 -6.07 -11.45 -16.28
CA TYR A 6 -7.00 -10.80 -15.35
C TYR A 6 -8.18 -11.69 -14.92
N LEU A 7 -8.70 -12.52 -15.84
CA LEU A 7 -9.77 -13.49 -15.52
C LEU A 7 -9.27 -14.64 -14.64
N LEU A 8 -7.99 -15.02 -14.76
CA LEU A 8 -7.36 -16.03 -13.90
C LEU A 8 -7.17 -15.51 -12.47
N LEU A 9 -6.78 -14.25 -12.31
CA LEU A 9 -6.65 -13.58 -11.01
C LEU A 9 -8.00 -13.45 -10.28
N ILE A 10 -9.08 -13.09 -11.00
CA ILE A 10 -10.45 -13.04 -10.45
C ILE A 10 -10.95 -14.45 -10.09
N GLY A 11 -10.60 -15.47 -10.89
CA GLY A 11 -10.95 -16.86 -10.63
C GLY A 11 -10.30 -17.44 -9.37
N ILE A 12 -9.04 -17.09 -9.09
CA ILE A 12 -8.34 -17.53 -7.87
C ILE A 12 -8.93 -16.85 -6.62
N MET A 13 -9.38 -15.60 -6.73
CA MET A 13 -10.02 -14.85 -5.63
C MET A 13 -11.38 -15.43 -5.21
N LEU A 14 -12.10 -16.11 -6.12
CA LEU A 14 -13.43 -16.66 -5.85
C LEU A 14 -13.43 -18.12 -5.33
N PHE A 15 -12.30 -18.83 -5.40
CA PHE A 15 -12.20 -20.24 -4.98
C PHE A 15 -11.79 -20.46 -3.51
N GLY A 16 -11.49 -19.40 -2.75
CA GLY A 16 -11.03 -19.48 -1.36
C GLY A 16 -12.12 -19.68 -0.30
N LEU A 17 -13.40 -19.67 -0.67
CA LEU A 17 -14.52 -19.85 0.26
C LEU A 17 -14.83 -21.35 0.47
N ASN A 18 -13.94 -22.08 1.14
CA ASN A 18 -14.33 -23.37 1.74
C ASN A 18 -13.82 -23.44 3.18
N ALA A 19 -14.79 -23.69 4.06
CA ALA A 19 -14.68 -23.67 5.50
C ALA A 19 -13.72 -24.73 6.04
N PHE A 20 -12.84 -24.32 6.97
CA PHE A 20 -12.30 -25.21 8.00
C PHE A 20 -12.43 -24.52 9.35
N ALA A 21 -13.26 -25.12 10.20
CA ALA A 21 -13.34 -24.82 11.61
C ALA A 21 -12.23 -25.59 12.34
N GLN A 22 -11.28 -24.88 12.95
CA GLN A 22 -10.41 -25.40 13.99
C GLN A 22 -9.93 -24.25 14.88
N SER A 23 -9.96 -24.46 16.20
CA SER A 23 -9.71 -23.45 17.24
C SER A 23 -8.22 -23.18 17.51
N GLU A 24 -7.92 -21.92 17.86
CA GLU A 24 -6.86 -21.38 18.75
C GLU A 24 -6.03 -20.24 18.14
N ILE A 25 -5.90 -19.17 18.97
CA ILE A 25 -5.27 -17.85 18.75
C ILE A 25 -6.01 -17.02 17.69
N GLU A 26 -6.48 -15.83 18.06
CA GLU A 26 -7.01 -14.80 17.13
C GLU A 26 -5.89 -14.28 16.20
N THR A 27 -5.34 -15.18 15.38
CA THR A 27 -4.78 -14.80 14.12
C THR A 27 -5.97 -14.42 13.25
N LYS A 28 -6.01 -13.19 12.71
CA LYS A 28 -6.94 -12.82 11.63
C LYS A 28 -6.78 -13.85 10.49
N SER A 29 -7.53 -14.93 10.58
CA SER A 29 -7.51 -16.08 9.66
C SER A 29 -8.37 -15.81 8.43
N THR A 30 -9.17 -14.77 8.48
CA THR A 30 -9.84 -14.18 7.33
C THR A 30 -9.03 -12.98 6.83
N PRO A 31 -8.72 -12.91 5.53
CA PRO A 31 -8.13 -11.70 4.96
C PRO A 31 -9.08 -10.52 5.13
N SER A 32 -8.53 -9.36 5.47
CA SER A 32 -9.22 -8.07 5.51
C SER A 32 -8.87 -7.28 4.26
N PHE A 33 -9.85 -6.56 3.72
CA PHE A 33 -9.70 -5.72 2.54
C PHE A 33 -10.13 -4.29 2.88
N SER A 34 -9.34 -3.31 2.49
CA SER A 34 -9.67 -1.88 2.61
C SER A 34 -9.62 -1.20 1.25
N LEU A 35 -10.51 -0.23 1.05
CA LEU A 35 -10.50 0.67 -0.10
C LEU A 35 -10.70 2.08 0.41
N GLU A 36 -9.78 2.95 0.04
CA GLU A 36 -9.72 4.34 0.49
C GLU A 36 -9.48 5.22 -0.74
N THR A 37 -9.87 6.48 -0.69
CA THR A 37 -9.54 7.43 -1.76
C THR A 37 -9.42 8.83 -1.18
N VAL A 38 -8.33 9.49 -1.52
CA VAL A 38 -8.12 10.91 -1.24
C VAL A 38 -8.36 11.72 -2.51
N VAL A 39 -8.94 12.89 -2.34
CA VAL A 39 -9.14 13.87 -3.40
C VAL A 39 -8.49 15.16 -2.96
N ALA A 40 -7.56 15.67 -3.75
CA ALA A 40 -6.80 16.87 -3.43
C ALA A 40 -6.68 17.78 -4.66
N ASN A 41 -6.47 19.07 -4.42
CA ASN A 41 -6.26 20.05 -5.49
C ASN A 41 -4.80 20.12 -5.95
N LYS A 42 -3.85 19.56 -5.18
CA LYS A 42 -2.41 19.49 -5.47
C LYS A 42 -1.82 18.26 -4.80
N TYR A 43 -0.73 17.74 -5.35
CA TYR A 43 0.07 16.69 -4.73
C TYR A 43 1.55 17.09 -4.69
N ALA A 44 2.12 17.08 -3.49
CA ALA A 44 3.54 17.31 -3.27
C ALA A 44 4.18 16.05 -2.72
N TRP A 45 5.31 15.66 -3.30
CA TRP A 45 6.06 14.47 -2.94
C TRP A 45 7.49 14.84 -2.55
N ARG A 46 7.91 14.41 -1.34
CA ARG A 46 9.24 14.72 -0.78
C ARG A 46 9.62 16.22 -0.85
N GLY A 47 8.62 17.10 -0.67
CA GLY A 47 8.80 18.56 -0.73
C GLY A 47 8.81 19.16 -2.14
N ILE A 48 8.68 18.34 -3.19
CA ILE A 48 8.59 18.77 -4.59
C ILE A 48 7.12 18.73 -5.01
N LEU A 49 6.66 19.77 -5.69
CA LEU A 49 5.30 19.83 -6.22
C LEU A 49 5.20 18.91 -7.44
N TYR A 50 4.47 17.80 -7.30
CA TYR A 50 4.39 16.73 -8.28
C TYR A 50 3.20 16.94 -9.25
N ASP A 51 2.04 17.32 -8.72
CA ASP A 51 0.88 17.77 -9.51
C ASP A 51 0.30 19.07 -8.94
N GLN A 52 -0.09 20.00 -9.82
CA GLN A 52 -0.75 21.25 -9.45
C GLN A 52 -2.26 21.25 -9.67
N GLY A 53 -2.77 20.32 -10.48
CA GLY A 53 -4.18 20.13 -10.72
C GLY A 53 -4.85 19.16 -9.75
N PHE A 54 -6.15 18.97 -9.93
CA PHE A 54 -6.94 18.05 -9.13
C PHE A 54 -6.46 16.60 -9.30
N VAL A 55 -6.16 15.94 -8.20
CA VAL A 55 -5.72 14.54 -8.14
C VAL A 55 -6.72 13.68 -7.38
N ILE A 56 -6.80 12.42 -7.79
CA ILE A 56 -7.53 11.36 -7.10
C ILE A 56 -6.51 10.28 -6.74
N GLN A 57 -6.48 9.92 -5.46
CA GLN A 57 -5.46 9.04 -4.89
C GLN A 57 -6.10 7.84 -4.20
N PRO A 58 -6.42 6.76 -4.93
CA PRO A 58 -6.99 5.56 -4.33
C PRO A 58 -5.92 4.72 -3.63
N THR A 59 -6.34 4.04 -2.55
CA THR A 59 -5.55 3.04 -1.83
C THR A 59 -6.36 1.76 -1.71
N LEU A 60 -5.78 0.62 -2.10
CA LEU A 60 -6.31 -0.71 -1.84
C LEU A 60 -5.38 -1.41 -0.83
N GLY A 61 -5.93 -1.89 0.28
CA GLY A 61 -5.20 -2.65 1.29
C GLY A 61 -5.71 -4.09 1.39
N VAL A 62 -4.77 -5.01 1.60
CA VAL A 62 -5.05 -6.40 2.00
C VAL A 62 -4.21 -6.72 3.22
N GLU A 63 -4.86 -7.11 4.30
CA GLU A 63 -4.21 -7.62 5.51
C GLU A 63 -4.55 -9.09 5.69
N TYR A 64 -3.54 -9.91 5.95
CA TYR A 64 -3.75 -11.31 6.29
C TYR A 64 -2.72 -11.77 7.30
N LYS A 65 -3.18 -12.13 8.51
CA LYS A 65 -2.29 -12.36 9.66
C LYS A 65 -1.38 -11.14 9.86
N ASN A 66 -0.07 -11.36 9.84
CA ASN A 66 0.96 -10.33 10.00
C ASN A 66 1.41 -9.70 8.67
N TRP A 67 0.86 -10.13 7.54
CA TRP A 67 1.16 -9.56 6.23
C TRP A 67 0.25 -8.38 5.92
N THR A 68 0.84 -7.32 5.38
CA THR A 68 0.12 -6.19 4.79
C THR A 68 0.62 -5.99 3.36
N LEU A 69 -0.32 -5.94 2.41
CA LEU A 69 -0.08 -5.54 1.03
C LEU A 69 -0.92 -4.28 0.76
N GLN A 70 -0.30 -3.24 0.24
CA GLN A 70 -1.00 -2.02 -0.17
C GLN A 70 -0.64 -1.65 -1.60
N LEU A 71 -1.63 -1.18 -2.33
CA LEU A 71 -1.49 -0.53 -3.62
C LEU A 71 -2.04 0.88 -3.49
N TRP A 72 -1.19 1.88 -3.72
CA TRP A 72 -1.58 3.29 -3.75
C TRP A 72 -1.33 3.85 -5.14
N GLY A 73 -2.18 4.76 -5.61
CA GLY A 73 -1.93 5.43 -6.89
C GLY A 73 -2.23 6.92 -6.82
N ASN A 74 -1.54 7.70 -7.65
CA ASN A 74 -1.85 9.09 -7.91
C ASN A 74 -2.36 9.28 -9.34
N ILE A 75 -3.57 9.82 -9.47
CA ILE A 75 -4.21 10.05 -10.76
C ILE A 75 -4.51 11.54 -10.91
N ALA A 76 -3.74 12.24 -11.74
CA ALA A 76 -4.05 13.60 -12.20
C ALA A 76 -5.34 13.61 -13.03
N ALA A 77 -6.43 14.11 -12.44
CA ALA A 77 -7.76 14.14 -13.03
C ALA A 77 -8.05 15.44 -13.80
N VAL A 78 -7.40 16.55 -13.43
CA VAL A 78 -7.46 17.83 -14.18
C VAL A 78 -6.05 18.37 -14.35
N GLU A 79 -5.75 18.89 -15.54
CA GLU A 79 -4.48 19.57 -15.84
C GLU A 79 -4.53 21.03 -15.41
N GLU A 80 -3.41 21.56 -14.94
CA GLU A 80 -3.19 23.00 -14.82
C GLU A 80 -2.15 23.42 -15.87
N ASP A 81 -2.38 24.54 -16.55
CA ASP A 81 -1.53 24.99 -17.65
C ASP A 81 -0.05 25.12 -17.21
N GLY A 82 0.84 24.47 -17.96
CA GLY A 82 2.28 24.48 -17.68
C GLY A 82 2.78 23.35 -16.77
N PHE A 83 1.91 22.44 -16.33
CA PHE A 83 2.28 21.26 -15.54
C PHE A 83 1.94 19.96 -16.26
N ALA A 84 2.87 19.00 -16.24
CA ALA A 84 2.63 17.68 -16.80
C ALA A 84 1.66 16.88 -15.92
N LYS A 85 0.82 16.04 -16.54
CA LYS A 85 0.11 14.99 -15.82
C LYS A 85 1.11 13.97 -15.32
N ASN A 86 1.12 13.73 -14.02
CA ASN A 86 1.94 12.66 -13.46
C ASN A 86 1.06 11.57 -12.84
N HIS A 87 1.25 10.34 -13.32
CA HIS A 87 0.71 9.16 -12.67
C HIS A 87 1.81 8.43 -11.91
N GLU A 88 1.47 7.97 -10.71
CA GLU A 88 2.34 7.19 -9.84
C GLU A 88 1.54 6.01 -9.30
N LEU A 89 2.21 4.88 -9.13
CA LEU A 89 1.63 3.68 -8.58
C LEU A 89 2.66 3.02 -7.66
N ASP A 90 2.29 2.93 -6.39
CA ASP A 90 3.16 2.46 -5.31
C ASP A 90 2.64 1.16 -4.73
N TYR A 91 3.56 0.25 -4.49
CA TYR A 91 3.28 -1.05 -3.89
C TYR A 91 4.03 -1.15 -2.58
N LEU A 92 3.34 -1.51 -1.50
CA LEU A 92 3.95 -1.81 -0.21
C LEU A 92 3.68 -3.26 0.17
N LEU A 93 4.74 -3.99 0.51
CA LEU A 93 4.67 -5.31 1.14
C LEU A 93 5.36 -5.24 2.49
N GLN A 94 4.64 -5.56 3.56
CA GLN A 94 5.12 -5.53 4.92
C GLN A 94 4.80 -6.83 5.65
N TYR A 95 5.68 -7.22 6.57
CA TYR A 95 5.40 -8.22 7.58
C TYR A 95 5.65 -7.66 8.98
N THR A 96 4.74 -7.88 9.92
CA THR A 96 4.83 -7.35 11.28
C THR A 96 5.20 -8.44 12.28
N PHE A 97 6.28 -8.22 13.03
CA PHE A 97 6.67 -9.02 14.19
C PHE A 97 6.31 -8.29 15.48
N GLU A 98 5.65 -8.98 16.41
CA GLU A 98 5.25 -8.42 17.70
C GLU A 98 5.97 -9.16 18.84
N PHE A 99 6.63 -8.40 19.71
CA PHE A 99 7.42 -8.86 20.84
C PHE A 99 7.00 -8.11 22.12
N GLY A 100 5.77 -8.34 22.56
CA GLY A 100 5.21 -7.61 23.71
C GLY A 100 5.02 -6.13 23.37
N ASP A 101 5.76 -5.26 24.04
CA ASP A 101 5.69 -3.80 23.81
C ASP A 101 6.46 -3.33 22.57
N LEU A 102 7.27 -4.20 21.95
CA LEU A 102 8.05 -3.88 20.75
C LEU A 102 7.41 -4.50 19.50
N THR A 103 7.21 -3.69 18.47
CA THR A 103 6.77 -4.12 17.14
C THR A 103 7.84 -3.77 16.11
N LEU A 104 8.22 -4.73 15.28
CA LEU A 104 9.17 -4.55 14.18
C LEU A 104 8.49 -4.92 12.87
N SER A 105 8.51 -4.00 11.90
CA SER A 105 7.84 -4.19 10.62
C SER A 105 8.79 -3.84 9.47
N PRO A 106 9.58 -4.81 8.97
CA PRO A 106 10.26 -4.63 7.69
C PRO A 106 9.25 -4.53 6.55
N PHE A 107 9.50 -3.62 5.61
CA PHE A 107 8.67 -3.43 4.44
C PHE A 107 9.47 -3.06 3.21
N LEU A 108 8.94 -3.46 2.05
CA LEU A 108 9.41 -3.09 0.73
C LEU A 108 8.41 -2.12 0.12
N GLN A 109 8.88 -1.01 -0.43
CA GLN A 109 8.07 -0.08 -1.20
C GLN A 109 8.62 0.06 -2.62
N LEU A 110 7.80 -0.27 -3.61
CA LEU A 110 8.12 -0.14 -5.03
C LEU A 110 7.32 1.03 -5.60
N TYR A 111 8.03 2.06 -6.06
CA TYR A 111 7.46 3.20 -6.77
C TYR A 111 7.56 2.93 -8.26
N THR A 112 6.45 3.13 -8.97
CA THR A 112 6.41 3.03 -10.43
C THR A 112 5.68 4.22 -11.03
N TYR A 113 6.13 4.62 -12.22
CA TYR A 113 5.61 5.77 -12.93
C TYR A 113 5.14 5.30 -14.31
N PRO A 114 3.87 4.90 -14.47
CA PRO A 114 3.39 4.20 -15.67
C PRO A 114 3.63 4.94 -17.00
N ASP A 115 3.78 6.26 -16.96
CA ASP A 115 4.02 7.09 -18.14
C ASP A 115 5.52 7.39 -18.38
N LYS A 116 6.42 6.80 -17.59
CA LYS A 116 7.87 7.01 -17.68
C LYS A 116 8.61 5.67 -17.69
N ASP A 117 9.39 5.42 -18.74
CA ASP A 117 10.01 4.11 -19.00
C ASP A 117 11.17 3.74 -18.04
N GLU A 118 11.78 4.68 -17.30
CA GLU A 118 13.02 4.41 -16.53
C GLU A 118 13.08 4.91 -15.06
N ASP A 119 11.96 5.30 -14.43
CA ASP A 119 12.02 6.00 -13.13
C ASP A 119 11.60 5.18 -11.90
N SER A 120 11.45 3.85 -12.01
CA SER A 120 10.99 3.04 -10.87
C SER A 120 12.06 2.88 -9.78
N ALA A 121 11.63 2.86 -8.52
CA ALA A 121 12.53 2.74 -7.36
C ALA A 121 12.01 1.69 -6.37
N LEU A 122 12.91 0.89 -5.79
CA LEU A 122 12.60 -0.05 -4.71
C LEU A 122 13.32 0.40 -3.43
N GLU A 123 12.56 0.63 -2.37
CA GLU A 123 13.06 0.96 -1.04
C GLU A 123 12.81 -0.22 -0.09
N LEU A 124 13.83 -0.60 0.69
CA LEU A 124 13.70 -1.51 1.82
C LEU A 124 13.77 -0.69 3.09
N SER A 125 12.83 -0.90 4.00
CA SER A 125 12.76 -0.14 5.23
C SER A 125 12.36 -1.02 6.41
N LEU A 126 12.58 -0.50 7.62
CA LEU A 126 12.17 -1.12 8.88
C LEU A 126 11.48 -0.07 9.74
N ALA A 127 10.20 -0.29 10.03
CA ALA A 127 9.50 0.42 11.11
C ALA A 127 9.76 -0.30 12.45
N CYS A 128 9.98 0.50 13.49
CA CYS A 128 10.19 0.06 14.85
C CYS A 128 9.30 0.90 15.77
N ASP A 129 8.39 0.23 16.47
CA ASP A 129 7.42 0.84 17.36
C ASP A 129 7.59 0.27 18.77
N TYR A 130 7.71 1.12 19.78
CA TYR A 130 7.80 0.71 21.18
C TYR A 130 6.74 1.40 22.03
N ASN A 131 5.90 0.59 22.69
CA ASN A 131 4.81 1.06 23.53
C ASN A 131 5.31 1.35 24.95
N ILE A 132 4.97 2.54 25.47
CA ILE A 132 5.28 3.01 26.83
C ILE A 132 4.01 3.55 27.47
N GLY A 133 3.24 2.66 28.10
CA GLY A 133 1.97 2.99 28.72
C GLY A 133 0.96 3.47 27.68
N ALA A 134 0.58 4.76 27.72
CA ALA A 134 -0.36 5.36 26.78
C ALA A 134 0.30 5.98 25.53
N PHE A 135 1.62 5.87 25.39
CA PHE A 135 2.39 6.46 24.31
C PHE A 135 3.09 5.39 23.48
N THR A 136 3.31 5.67 22.20
CA THR A 136 4.14 4.84 21.30
C THR A 136 5.26 5.70 20.74
N ILE A 137 6.49 5.19 20.81
CA ILE A 137 7.65 5.77 20.12
C ILE A 137 7.82 5.01 18.81
N SER A 138 7.77 5.73 17.69
CA SER A 138 7.87 5.16 16.34
C SER A 138 9.09 5.70 15.61
N SER A 139 9.80 4.83 14.89
CA SER A 139 10.90 5.20 14.00
C SER A 139 10.88 4.35 12.73
N ILE A 140 11.19 4.96 11.59
CA ILE A 140 11.38 4.26 10.31
C ILE A 140 12.84 4.44 9.89
N LEU A 141 13.48 3.34 9.52
CA LEU A 141 14.81 3.30 8.93
C LEU A 141 14.66 2.90 7.47
N SER A 142 15.20 3.70 6.56
CA SER A 142 15.08 3.56 5.10
C SER A 142 16.41 3.85 4.43
#